data_AF-A0A2M9P7K9-F1
#
_entry.id   AF-A0A2M9P7K9-F1
#
_cell.length_a   1.000
_cell.length_b   1.000
_cell.length_c   1.000
_cell.angle_alpha   90.00
_cell.angle_beta   90.00
_cell.angle_gamma   90.00
#
_symmetry.space_group_name_H-M   'P 1'
#
loop_
_entity.id
_entity.type
_entity.pdbx_description
1 polymer ?
#
loop_
_entity_poly.entity_id
_entity_poly.type
_entity_poly.pdbx_seq_one_letter_code
_entity_poly.pdbx_strand_id
1 'polypeptide(L)'
;MLSGTEIDPAITDIVLDMSALSIGIGFPVAKMLLGDCEIAGDRSFHILIVSNPELDDRISSEPAERAMPVKGFSGLGGLPQMLDPARIWIPQLARGRKAALTTISLSVGECYKICPVLPFPARDPRRADALVGEYENEIVNEWQVDPRDLVYVSERNPLDSYNTISTLKERYNLTVEGTYEP
;
A
#
# COMPACT_ATOMS: atom_id res chain seq x y z
N MET A 1 -16.46 0.12 -16.89
CA MET A 1 -17.10 -1.18 -16.65
C MET A 1 -16.51 -2.17 -17.63
N LEU A 2 -15.80 -3.20 -17.15
CA LEU A 2 -15.52 -4.40 -17.93
C LEU A 2 -16.71 -5.35 -17.69
N SER A 3 -17.89 -4.95 -18.16
CA SER A 3 -19.10 -5.77 -18.11
C SER A 3 -19.13 -6.63 -19.36
N GLY A 4 -18.77 -7.91 -19.25
CA GLY A 4 -18.83 -8.78 -20.42
C GLY A 4 -18.37 -10.23 -20.24
N THR A 5 -17.80 -10.60 -19.10
CA THR A 5 -17.42 -12.00 -18.86
C THR A 5 -18.11 -12.46 -17.57
N GLU A 6 -19.33 -12.98 -17.72
CA GLU A 6 -19.96 -13.70 -16.61
C GLU A 6 -19.17 -14.98 -16.37
N ILE A 7 -18.71 -15.17 -15.14
CA ILE A 7 -18.05 -16.39 -14.71
C ILE A 7 -19.12 -17.46 -14.56
N ASP A 8 -18.89 -18.61 -15.20
CA ASP A 8 -19.78 -19.76 -15.17
C ASP A 8 -20.22 -20.07 -13.71
N PRO A 9 -21.53 -20.15 -13.41
CA PRO A 9 -22.05 -20.52 -12.10
C PRO A 9 -21.48 -21.83 -11.53
N ALA A 10 -21.03 -22.75 -12.38
CA ALA A 10 -20.43 -24.01 -11.94
C ALA A 10 -19.02 -23.86 -11.34
N ILE A 11 -18.37 -22.71 -11.53
CA ILE A 11 -17.03 -22.44 -10.99
C ILE A 11 -17.14 -22.01 -9.53
N THR A 12 -16.60 -22.84 -8.64
CA THR A 12 -16.56 -22.62 -7.18
C THR A 12 -15.32 -21.87 -6.72
N ASP A 13 -14.23 -21.91 -7.49
CA ASP A 13 -12.93 -21.41 -7.09
C ASP A 13 -12.31 -20.53 -8.18
N ILE A 14 -11.87 -19.35 -7.80
CA ILE A 14 -11.16 -18.41 -8.66
C ILE A 14 -9.79 -18.17 -8.07
N VAL A 15 -8.74 -18.40 -8.87
CA VAL A 15 -7.35 -18.18 -8.49
C VAL A 15 -6.77 -17.07 -9.36
N LEU A 16 -6.34 -15.99 -8.72
CA LEU A 16 -5.66 -14.87 -9.38
C LEU A 16 -4.17 -14.89 -9.04
N ASP A 17 -3.33 -15.13 -10.05
CA ASP A 17 -1.88 -14.94 -9.95
C ASP A 17 -1.52 -13.47 -10.24
N MET A 18 -1.00 -12.79 -9.22
CA MET A 18 -0.58 -11.39 -9.29
C MET A 18 0.94 -11.24 -9.45
N SER A 19 1.71 -12.33 -9.50
CA SER A 19 3.18 -12.31 -9.44
C SER A 19 3.85 -11.53 -10.57
N ALA A 20 3.19 -11.46 -11.74
CA ALA A 20 3.70 -10.73 -12.91
C ALA A 20 2.76 -9.60 -13.38
N LEU A 21 1.69 -9.33 -12.64
CA LEU A 21 0.75 -8.27 -13.00
C LEU A 21 1.23 -6.93 -12.48
N SER A 22 1.19 -5.91 -13.34
CA SER A 22 1.44 -4.54 -12.89
C SER A 22 0.36 -4.09 -11.90
N ILE A 23 0.71 -3.20 -10.98
CA ILE A 23 -0.22 -2.65 -9.97
C ILE A 23 -1.49 -2.10 -10.63
N GLY A 24 -1.36 -1.43 -11.79
CA GLY A 24 -2.47 -0.84 -12.53
C GLY A 24 -3.44 -1.85 -13.15
N ILE A 25 -3.09 -3.13 -13.20
CA ILE A 25 -3.94 -4.22 -13.71
C ILE A 25 -4.34 -5.18 -12.60
N GLY A 26 -3.37 -5.66 -11.81
CA GLY A 26 -3.59 -6.68 -10.78
C GLY A 26 -4.61 -6.25 -9.74
N PHE A 27 -4.49 -5.01 -9.23
CA PHE A 27 -5.42 -4.51 -8.22
C PHE A 27 -6.85 -4.30 -8.75
N PRO A 28 -7.08 -3.61 -9.89
CA PRO A 28 -8.43 -3.50 -10.45
C PRO A 28 -9.08 -4.85 -10.77
N VAL A 29 -8.31 -5.81 -11.30
CA VAL A 29 -8.80 -7.17 -11.57
C VAL A 29 -9.16 -7.89 -10.28
N ALA A 30 -8.28 -7.84 -9.27
CA ALA A 30 -8.57 -8.41 -7.95
C ALA A 30 -9.84 -7.84 -7.33
N LYS A 31 -10.03 -6.51 -7.40
CA LYS A 31 -11.23 -5.85 -6.88
C LYS A 31 -12.50 -6.31 -7.61
N MET A 32 -12.44 -6.42 -8.93
CA MET A 32 -13.57 -6.88 -9.75
C MET A 32 -13.95 -8.32 -9.39
N LEU A 33 -12.97 -9.23 -9.41
CA LEU A 33 -13.19 -10.64 -9.11
C LEU A 33 -13.69 -10.86 -7.67
N LEU A 34 -13.15 -10.11 -6.70
CA LEU A 34 -13.63 -10.15 -5.32
C LEU A 34 -15.11 -9.75 -5.24
N GLY A 35 -15.50 -8.64 -5.89
CA GLY A 35 -16.90 -8.20 -5.91
C GLY A 35 -17.83 -9.23 -6.54
N ASP A 36 -17.42 -9.87 -7.63
CA ASP A 36 -18.20 -10.94 -8.27
C ASP A 36 -18.35 -12.18 -7.36
N CYS A 37 -17.32 -12.53 -6.59
CA CYS A 37 -17.37 -13.62 -5.61
C CYS A 37 -18.29 -13.27 -4.43
N GLU A 38 -18.23 -12.04 -3.92
CA GLU A 38 -19.09 -11.56 -2.84
C GLU A 38 -20.58 -11.56 -3.24
N ILE A 39 -20.88 -11.23 -4.50
CA ILE A 39 -22.25 -11.27 -5.05
C ILE A 39 -22.75 -12.71 -5.18
N ALA A 40 -21.90 -13.64 -5.63
CA ALA A 40 -22.27 -15.05 -5.76
C ALA A 40 -22.46 -15.72 -4.38
N GLY A 41 -21.60 -15.39 -3.41
CA GLY A 41 -21.69 -15.86 -2.02
C GLY A 41 -21.23 -17.31 -1.79
N ASP A 42 -21.06 -18.09 -2.84
CA ASP A 42 -20.66 -19.51 -2.81
C ASP A 42 -19.31 -19.79 -3.50
N ARG A 43 -18.59 -18.74 -3.90
CA ARG A 43 -17.28 -18.83 -4.57
C ARG A 43 -16.12 -18.47 -3.64
N SER A 44 -15.08 -19.28 -3.68
CA SER A 44 -13.80 -19.01 -3.01
C SER A 44 -12.87 -18.22 -3.92
N PHE A 45 -12.35 -17.10 -3.43
CA PHE A 45 -11.38 -16.28 -4.14
C PHE A 45 -9.99 -16.41 -3.52
N HIS A 46 -9.03 -16.83 -4.33
CA HIS A 46 -7.65 -17.07 -3.92
C HIS A 46 -6.71 -16.12 -4.67
N ILE A 47 -5.79 -15.48 -3.96
CA ILE A 47 -4.75 -14.64 -4.54
C ILE A 47 -3.41 -15.33 -4.35
N LEU A 48 -2.65 -15.45 -5.44
CA LEU A 48 -1.28 -15.96 -5.45
C LEU A 48 -0.33 -14.81 -5.77
N ILE A 49 0.69 -14.67 -4.92
CA ILE A 49 1.78 -13.71 -5.11
C ILE A 49 3.09 -14.44 -4.83
N VAL A 50 3.98 -14.44 -5.82
CA VAL A 50 5.37 -14.86 -5.67
C VAL A 50 6.22 -13.61 -5.65
N SER A 51 6.82 -13.29 -4.51
CA SER A 51 7.78 -12.20 -4.38
C SER A 51 9.22 -12.74 -4.38
N ASN A 52 10.12 -12.00 -5.02
CA ASN A 52 11.56 -12.24 -4.90
C ASN A 52 12.27 -10.88 -4.77
N PRO A 53 12.59 -10.46 -3.53
CA PRO A 53 13.17 -9.13 -3.27
C PRO A 53 14.43 -8.83 -4.10
N GLU A 54 15.25 -9.84 -4.40
CA GLU A 54 16.48 -9.67 -5.18
C GLU A 54 16.19 -9.44 -6.67
N LEU A 55 15.14 -10.07 -7.20
CA LEU A 55 14.66 -9.80 -8.56
C LEU A 55 13.95 -8.45 -8.59
N ASP A 56 13.11 -8.16 -7.60
CA ASP A 56 12.33 -6.93 -7.50
C ASP A 56 13.24 -5.68 -7.43
N ASP A 57 14.34 -5.75 -6.68
CA ASP A 57 15.37 -4.71 -6.63
C ASP A 57 16.06 -4.46 -7.99
N ARG A 58 16.06 -5.45 -8.88
CA ARG A 58 16.62 -5.34 -10.24
C ARG A 58 15.59 -4.84 -11.26
N ILE A 59 14.30 -4.81 -10.92
CA ILE A 59 13.25 -4.30 -11.80
C ILE A 59 13.32 -2.77 -11.80
N SER A 60 13.92 -2.21 -12.84
CA SER A 60 13.76 -0.80 -13.14
C SER A 60 12.35 -0.57 -13.69
N SER A 61 11.52 0.15 -12.94
CA SER A 61 10.23 0.58 -13.46
C SER A 61 10.35 2.03 -13.91
N GLU A 62 9.75 2.36 -15.05
CA GLU A 62 9.55 3.75 -15.45
C GLU A 62 8.37 4.31 -14.66
N PRO A 63 8.59 5.26 -13.74
CA PRO A 63 7.51 5.87 -13.00
C PRO A 63 6.62 6.68 -13.95
N ALA A 64 5.32 6.74 -13.64
CA ALA A 64 4.43 7.67 -14.32
C ALA A 64 4.83 9.12 -14.04
N GLU A 65 4.55 10.04 -14.96
CA GLU A 65 4.84 11.47 -14.80
C GLU A 65 4.13 12.09 -13.59
N ARG A 66 3.02 11.50 -13.14
CA ARG A 66 2.22 11.96 -12.01
C ARG A 66 1.86 10.79 -11.11
N ALA A 67 1.88 11.04 -9.81
CA ALA A 67 1.31 10.11 -8.84
C ALA A 67 -0.21 10.03 -9.06
N MET A 68 -0.72 8.81 -9.21
CA MET A 68 -2.13 8.54 -9.42
C MET A 68 -2.58 7.41 -8.50
N PRO A 69 -3.76 7.50 -7.89
CA PRO A 69 -4.32 6.39 -7.14
C PRO A 69 -4.60 5.21 -8.08
N VAL A 70 -4.46 4.00 -7.55
CA VAL A 70 -4.83 2.79 -8.28
C VAL A 70 -6.33 2.80 -8.54
N LYS A 71 -6.73 2.49 -9.78
CA LYS A 71 -8.14 2.54 -10.19
C LYS A 71 -9.00 1.65 -9.31
N GLY A 72 -10.06 2.22 -8.74
CA GLY A 72 -10.93 1.53 -7.79
C GLY A 72 -10.44 1.55 -6.34
N PHE A 73 -9.28 2.15 -6.05
CA PHE A 73 -8.72 2.31 -4.71
C PHE A 73 -8.49 3.78 -4.34
N SER A 74 -8.98 4.72 -5.15
CA SER A 74 -9.07 6.13 -4.76
C SER A 74 -9.99 6.25 -3.55
N GLY A 75 -9.46 6.65 -2.39
CA GLY A 75 -10.28 6.91 -1.20
C GLY A 75 -11.31 8.03 -1.43
N LEU A 76 -12.10 8.36 -0.40
CA LEU A 76 -13.19 9.36 -0.44
C LEU A 76 -12.72 10.82 -0.63
N GLY A 77 -11.47 11.07 -1.02
CA GLY A 77 -10.83 12.40 -1.10
C GLY A 77 -11.42 13.39 -2.11
N GLY A 78 -12.61 13.13 -2.65
CA GLY A 78 -13.38 14.05 -3.49
C GLY A 78 -14.74 14.45 -2.91
N LEU A 79 -15.13 13.94 -1.73
CA LEU A 79 -16.34 14.42 -1.03
C LEU A 79 -15.97 15.62 -0.16
N PRO A 80 -16.73 16.74 -0.21
CA PRO A 80 -16.55 17.84 0.72
C PRO A 80 -16.84 17.33 2.13
N GLN A 81 -15.79 17.10 2.93
CA GLN A 81 -15.91 16.87 4.36
C GLN A 81 -15.90 18.24 5.08
N MET A 82 -16.65 18.34 6.18
CA MET A 82 -16.75 19.58 6.97
C MET A 82 -15.43 19.94 7.69
N LEU A 83 -14.52 18.97 7.84
CA LEU A 83 -13.21 19.10 8.47
C LEU A 83 -12.15 18.44 7.58
N ASP A 84 -10.92 18.95 7.63
CA ASP A 84 -9.80 18.34 6.92
C ASP A 84 -9.27 17.15 7.75
N PRO A 85 -9.41 15.90 7.27
CA PRO A 85 -9.01 14.73 8.05
C PRO A 85 -7.51 14.71 8.29
N ALA A 86 -7.13 14.36 9.52
CA ALA A 86 -5.74 14.13 9.90
C ALA A 86 -5.13 13.05 8.99
N ARG A 87 -4.38 13.48 7.98
CA ARG A 87 -3.84 12.61 6.94
C ARG A 87 -2.55 11.96 7.41
N ILE A 88 -2.51 10.63 7.42
CA ILE A 88 -1.31 9.85 7.73
C ILE A 88 -0.77 9.28 6.43
N TRP A 89 0.49 9.59 6.12
CA TRP A 89 1.18 9.02 4.98
C TRP A 89 2.09 7.88 5.42
N ILE A 90 1.95 6.73 4.77
CA ILE A 90 2.69 5.50 5.11
C ILE A 90 3.54 5.11 3.89
N PRO A 91 4.70 5.76 3.64
CA PRO A 91 5.53 5.45 2.50
C PRO A 91 6.27 4.13 2.70
N GLN A 92 6.12 3.19 1.76
CA GLN A 92 6.93 1.96 1.76
C GLN A 92 8.28 2.23 1.12
N LEU A 93 9.35 2.16 1.92
CA LEU A 93 10.70 2.42 1.44
C LEU A 93 11.22 1.23 0.65
N ALA A 94 11.79 1.52 -0.52
CA ALA A 94 12.36 0.53 -1.41
C ALA A 94 13.53 1.15 -2.17
N ARG A 95 14.52 0.32 -2.49
CA ARG A 95 15.76 0.77 -3.10
C ARG A 95 15.51 1.44 -4.46
N GLY A 96 16.12 2.60 -4.67
CA GLY A 96 16.04 3.34 -5.93
C GLY A 96 14.67 3.97 -6.21
N ARG A 97 13.76 4.02 -5.23
CA ARG A 97 12.39 4.56 -5.41
C ARG A 97 12.22 5.98 -4.90
N LYS A 98 13.31 6.66 -4.51
CA LYS A 98 13.28 8.03 -3.96
C LYS A 98 12.47 9.00 -4.82
N ALA A 99 12.78 9.10 -6.12
CA ALA A 99 12.10 10.02 -7.02
C ALA A 99 10.57 9.80 -7.07
N ALA A 100 10.14 8.53 -7.11
CA ALA A 100 8.71 8.19 -7.10
C ALA A 100 8.05 8.59 -5.78
N LEU A 101 8.71 8.36 -4.63
CA LEU A 101 8.20 8.77 -3.32
C LEU A 101 8.13 10.29 -3.18
N THR A 102 9.09 11.05 -3.73
CA THR A 102 9.02 12.51 -3.78
C THR A 102 7.81 12.98 -4.59
N THR A 103 7.56 12.41 -5.78
CA THR A 103 6.38 12.74 -6.58
C THR A 103 5.07 12.41 -5.84
N ILE A 104 5.03 11.27 -5.13
CA ILE A 104 3.87 10.89 -4.31
C ILE A 104 3.69 11.88 -3.16
N SER A 105 4.75 12.21 -2.42
CA SER A 105 4.71 13.17 -1.30
C SER A 105 4.11 14.51 -1.73
N LEU A 106 4.52 15.03 -2.88
CA LEU A 106 3.98 16.28 -3.44
C LEU A 106 2.48 16.18 -3.76
N SER A 107 2.01 15.02 -4.19
CA SER A 107 0.57 14.79 -4.47
C SER A 107 -0.27 14.58 -3.21
N VAL A 108 0.33 14.05 -2.14
CA VAL A 108 -0.35 13.81 -0.87
C VAL A 108 -0.54 15.13 -0.11
N GLY A 109 0.38 16.10 -0.24
CA GLY A 109 0.28 17.40 0.41
C GLY A 109 0.58 17.35 1.92
N GLU A 110 -0.02 18.25 2.69
CA GLU A 110 0.17 18.30 4.15
C GLU A 110 -0.34 17.02 4.82
N CYS A 111 0.49 16.44 5.68
CA CYS A 111 0.20 15.24 6.45
C CYS A 111 0.34 15.56 7.94
N TYR A 112 -0.59 15.04 8.74
CA TYR A 112 -0.46 15.06 10.19
C TYR A 112 0.74 14.23 10.66
N LYS A 113 1.01 13.11 9.98
CA LYS A 113 2.06 12.17 10.36
C LYS A 113 2.58 11.39 9.15
N ILE A 114 3.88 11.12 9.14
CA ILE A 114 4.54 10.28 8.13
C ILE A 114 5.13 9.07 8.86
N CYS A 115 4.74 7.86 8.46
CA CYS A 115 5.17 6.60 9.06
C CYS A 115 5.86 5.71 8.01
N PRO A 116 7.16 5.89 7.73
CA PRO A 116 7.86 5.08 6.74
C PRO A 116 7.91 3.61 7.12
N VAL A 117 7.63 2.75 6.15
CA VAL A 117 7.64 1.30 6.32
C VAL A 117 8.98 0.72 5.86
N LEU A 118 9.61 -0.04 6.74
CA LEU A 118 10.87 -0.74 6.53
C LEU A 118 10.67 -2.26 6.59
N PRO A 119 11.33 -3.03 5.72
CA PRO A 119 11.23 -4.48 5.74
C PRO A 119 12.04 -5.07 6.91
N PHE A 120 11.36 -5.65 7.88
CA PHE A 120 11.96 -6.45 8.94
C PHE A 120 10.93 -7.42 9.56
N PRO A 121 11.23 -8.73 9.65
CA PRO A 121 12.45 -9.39 9.20
C PRO A 121 12.54 -9.42 7.67
N ALA A 122 13.77 -9.24 7.16
CA ALA A 122 14.11 -9.31 5.74
C ALA A 122 15.15 -10.41 5.49
N ARG A 123 15.30 -10.86 4.24
CA ARG A 123 16.32 -11.87 3.88
C ARG A 123 17.74 -11.36 4.17
N ASP A 124 18.02 -10.10 3.85
CA ASP A 124 19.21 -9.39 4.32
C ASP A 124 18.86 -8.65 5.62
N PRO A 125 19.43 -9.04 6.78
CA PRO A 125 19.15 -8.38 8.05
C PRO A 125 19.46 -6.88 8.07
N ARG A 126 20.35 -6.39 7.20
CA ARG A 126 20.74 -4.98 7.12
C ARG A 126 19.92 -4.19 6.11
N ARG A 127 18.92 -4.80 5.46
CA ARG A 127 18.09 -4.14 4.43
C ARG A 127 17.39 -2.90 4.97
N ALA A 128 16.85 -2.96 6.19
CA ALA A 128 16.22 -1.81 6.83
C ALA A 128 17.22 -0.66 7.04
N ASP A 129 18.40 -0.94 7.61
CA ASP A 129 19.44 0.07 7.82
C ASP A 129 19.93 0.69 6.50
N ALA A 130 20.07 -0.13 5.46
CA ALA A 130 20.47 0.32 4.13
C ALA A 130 19.44 1.29 3.53
N LEU A 131 18.15 1.01 3.70
CA LEU A 131 17.08 1.90 3.29
C LEU A 131 17.06 3.19 4.12
N VAL A 132 17.26 3.12 5.44
CA VAL A 132 17.38 4.32 6.28
C VAL A 132 18.54 5.20 5.80
N GLY A 133 19.69 4.60 5.43
CA GLY A 133 20.82 5.33 4.87
C GLY A 133 20.53 5.95 3.50
N GLU A 134 19.83 5.24 2.60
CA GLU A 134 19.45 5.79 1.28
C GLU A 134 18.49 6.98 1.40
N TYR A 135 17.59 6.93 2.39
CA TYR A 135 16.55 7.92 2.66
C TYR A 135 16.88 8.87 3.82
N GLU A 136 18.14 8.96 4.25
CA GLU A 136 18.54 9.74 5.43
C GLU A 136 18.08 11.20 5.33
N ASN A 137 18.34 11.84 4.20
CA ASN A 137 17.95 13.24 3.97
C ASN A 137 16.43 13.43 4.02
N GLU A 138 15.68 12.53 3.39
CA GLU A 138 14.22 12.59 3.37
C GLU A 138 13.65 12.37 4.77
N ILE A 139 14.11 11.34 5.48
CA ILE A 139 13.63 11.00 6.82
C ILE A 139 13.96 12.14 7.81
N VAL A 140 15.18 12.67 7.80
CA VAL A 140 15.65 13.63 8.81
C VAL A 140 15.32 15.07 8.45
N ASN A 141 15.62 15.50 7.23
CA ASN A 141 15.57 16.92 6.86
C ASN A 141 14.25 17.30 6.17
N GLU A 142 13.74 16.46 5.26
CA GLU A 142 12.55 16.81 4.46
C GLU A 142 11.24 16.46 5.15
N TRP A 143 11.07 15.19 5.55
CA TRP A 143 9.86 14.66 6.18
C TRP A 143 9.88 14.80 7.70
N GLN A 144 11.07 15.01 8.30
CA GLN A 144 11.27 15.19 9.74
C GLN A 144 10.58 14.10 10.58
N VAL A 145 10.75 12.85 10.15
CA VAL A 145 10.11 11.67 10.75
C VAL A 145 10.72 11.42 12.14
N ASP A 146 9.86 11.27 13.15
CA ASP A 146 10.32 10.79 14.47
C ASP A 146 10.78 9.33 14.33
N PRO A 147 11.96 8.94 14.86
CA PRO A 147 12.45 7.57 14.77
C PRO A 147 11.47 6.51 15.31
N ARG A 148 10.55 6.89 16.21
CA ARG A 148 9.51 6.02 16.76
C ARG A 148 8.37 5.73 15.78
N ASP A 149 8.30 6.45 14.67
CA ASP A 149 7.26 6.36 13.66
C ASP A 149 7.65 5.47 12.49
N LEU A 150 8.87 4.92 12.52
CA LEU A 150 9.29 3.86 11.61
C LEU A 150 8.49 2.58 11.89
N VAL A 151 7.87 2.06 10.84
CA VAL A 151 7.02 0.86 10.90
C VAL A 151 7.79 -0.30 10.29
N TYR A 152 8.00 -1.36 11.07
CA TYR A 152 8.65 -2.57 10.59
C TYR A 152 7.62 -3.61 10.18
N VAL A 153 7.75 -4.16 8.97
CA VAL A 153 6.87 -5.21 8.44
C VAL A 153 7.69 -6.33 7.81
N SER A 154 7.24 -7.57 7.95
CA SER A 154 7.89 -8.73 7.37
C SER A 154 7.93 -8.65 5.84
N GLU A 155 9.11 -8.91 5.27
CA GLU A 155 9.30 -9.00 3.82
C GLU A 155 8.61 -10.25 3.22
N ARG A 156 8.34 -11.26 4.05
CA ARG A 156 7.86 -12.58 3.61
C ARG A 156 6.41 -12.87 3.95
N ASN A 157 5.83 -12.11 4.88
CA ASN A 157 4.45 -12.30 5.30
C ASN A 157 3.60 -11.11 4.84
N PRO A 158 2.87 -11.21 3.71
CA PRO A 158 2.06 -10.10 3.22
C PRO A 158 0.92 -9.71 4.18
N LEU A 159 0.46 -10.63 5.03
CA LEU A 159 -0.55 -10.33 6.05
C LEU A 159 0.00 -9.50 7.21
N ASP A 160 1.32 -9.52 7.43
CA ASP A 160 1.95 -8.72 8.47
C ASP A 160 1.81 -7.22 8.18
N SER A 161 2.03 -6.80 6.93
CA SER A 161 1.81 -5.42 6.52
C SER A 161 0.36 -4.98 6.73
N TYR A 162 -0.60 -5.83 6.37
CA TYR A 162 -2.03 -5.55 6.59
C TYR A 162 -2.36 -5.40 8.08
N ASN A 163 -1.90 -6.35 8.91
CA ASN A 163 -2.15 -6.33 10.35
C ASN A 163 -1.52 -5.10 11.00
N THR A 164 -0.26 -4.80 10.68
CA THR A 164 0.46 -3.65 11.25
C THR A 164 -0.22 -2.32 10.88
N ILE A 165 -0.61 -2.14 9.62
CA ILE A 165 -1.33 -0.93 9.17
C ILE A 165 -2.72 -0.85 9.80
N SER A 166 -3.44 -1.97 9.93
CA SER A 166 -4.76 -2.00 10.56
C SER A 166 -4.67 -1.65 12.04
N THR A 167 -3.72 -2.23 12.78
CA THR A 167 -3.46 -1.88 14.18
C THR A 167 -3.03 -0.43 14.33
N LEU A 168 -2.21 0.10 13.41
CA LEU A 168 -1.85 1.52 13.41
C LEU A 168 -3.11 2.39 13.29
N LYS A 169 -3.98 2.11 12.32
CA LYS A 169 -5.25 2.81 12.12
C LYS A 169 -6.14 2.74 13.36
N GLU A 170 -6.29 1.57 13.97
CA GLU A 170 -7.07 1.39 15.20
C GLU A 170 -6.55 2.24 16.36
N ARG A 171 -5.22 2.23 16.59
CA ARG A 171 -4.58 3.06 17.62
C ARG A 171 -4.80 4.56 17.38
N TYR A 172 -4.72 4.98 16.12
CA TYR A 172 -5.01 6.37 15.76
C TYR A 172 -6.45 6.73 16.04
N ASN A 173 -7.40 5.92 15.59
CA ASN A 173 -8.82 6.13 15.84
C ASN A 173 -9.10 6.30 17.33
N LEU A 174 -8.53 5.44 18.19
CA LEU A 174 -8.65 5.56 19.65
C LEU A 174 -8.01 6.83 20.22
N THR A 175 -6.88 7.27 19.66
CA THR A 175 -6.15 8.46 20.15
C THR A 175 -6.88 9.75 19.80
N VAL A 176 -7.57 9.78 18.66
CA VAL A 176 -8.33 10.95 18.19
C VAL A 176 -9.81 10.91 18.59
N GLU A 177 -10.27 9.80 19.17
CA GLU A 177 -11.64 9.60 19.62
C GLU A 177 -12.04 10.70 20.60
N GLY A 178 -13.12 11.43 20.28
CA GLY A 178 -13.61 12.56 21.07
C GLY A 178 -12.88 13.90 20.86
N THR A 179 -11.82 13.93 20.04
CA THR A 179 -11.10 15.16 19.67
C THR A 179 -11.29 15.52 18.19
N TYR A 180 -11.67 14.54 17.37
CA TYR A 180 -11.88 14.65 15.93
C TYR A 180 -13.05 13.74 15.50
N GLU A 181 -14.00 14.24 14.70
CA GLU A 181 -15.02 13.42 14.03
C GLU A 181 -14.63 13.20 12.55
N PRO A 182 -14.71 11.96 12.02
CA PRO A 182 -14.32 11.63 10.66
C PRO A 182 -15.24 12.19 9.56
#